data_AF-A0A2M8THH4-F1
#
_entry.id   AF-A0A2M8THH4-F1
#
_cell.length_a   1.000
_cell.length_b   1.000
_cell.length_c   1.000
_cell.angle_alpha   90.00
_cell.angle_beta   90.00
_cell.angle_gamma   90.00
#
_symmetry.space_group_name_H-M   'P 1'
#
loop_
_entity.id
_entity.type
_entity.pdbx_description
1 polymer ?
#
loop_
_entity_poly.entity_id
_entity_poly.type
_entity_poly.pdbx_seq_one_letter_code
_entity_poly.pdbx_strand_id
1 'polypeptide(L)'
;MEDKEKSIKSSKDLVHALYNSIAQSKKSGFEDIKEELLKIYVKLDVSNEKNIPLIDKLVKYIYYTAYIEKLHFSSYEDNIIRELSEMSKYTGLKGVIKSLSKARIVR
;
A
#
# COMPACT_ATOMS: atom_id res chain seq x y z
N MET A 1 -1.87 -33.03 0.34
CA MET A 1 -2.64 -31.84 0.76
C MET A 1 -1.91 -31.26 1.97
N GLU A 2 -1.97 -29.92 2.12
CA GLU A 2 -1.36 -29.10 3.19
C GLU A 2 0.18 -29.05 3.17
N ASP A 3 0.89 -27.92 3.24
CA ASP A 3 0.58 -26.50 3.38
C ASP A 3 1.72 -25.72 2.72
N LYS A 4 1.51 -25.04 1.58
CA LYS A 4 2.48 -24.04 1.11
C LYS A 4 2.12 -22.70 1.73
N GLU A 5 2.61 -22.55 2.95
CA GLU A 5 3.10 -21.32 3.57
C GLU A 5 2.66 -20.07 2.82
N LYS A 6 1.60 -19.44 3.32
CA LYS A 6 1.19 -18.09 2.94
C LYS A 6 2.32 -17.15 3.35
N SER A 7 3.36 -17.06 2.51
CA SER A 7 4.51 -16.16 2.69
C SER A 7 3.95 -14.81 3.08
N ILE A 8 4.23 -14.36 4.31
CA ILE A 8 3.84 -13.04 4.78
C ILE A 8 4.61 -12.06 3.89
N LYS A 9 4.01 -11.61 2.79
CA LYS A 9 4.62 -10.62 1.91
C LYS A 9 4.73 -9.33 2.71
N SER A 10 5.95 -8.83 2.87
CA SER A 10 6.14 -7.55 3.53
C SER A 10 5.56 -6.43 2.66
N SER A 11 5.25 -5.28 3.26
CA SER A 11 4.79 -4.14 2.46
C SER A 11 5.84 -3.73 1.41
N LYS A 12 7.11 -3.98 1.69
CA LYS A 12 8.23 -3.74 0.78
C LYS A 12 8.22 -4.67 -0.44
N ASP A 13 7.92 -5.96 -0.23
CA ASP A 13 7.80 -6.93 -1.32
C ASP A 13 6.62 -6.61 -2.24
N LEU A 14 5.50 -6.20 -1.66
CA LEU A 14 4.31 -5.81 -2.41
C LEU A 14 4.55 -4.56 -3.26
N VAL A 15 5.18 -3.52 -2.68
CA VAL A 15 5.55 -2.31 -3.43
C VAL A 15 6.52 -2.63 -4.57
N HIS A 16 7.50 -3.50 -4.32
CA HIS A 16 8.44 -3.94 -5.35
C HIS A 16 7.75 -4.72 -6.49
N ALA A 17 6.86 -5.65 -6.13
CA ALA A 17 6.10 -6.44 -7.09
C ALA A 17 5.18 -5.57 -7.97
N LEU A 18 4.52 -4.58 -7.37
CA LEU A 18 3.66 -3.64 -8.10
C LEU A 18 4.47 -2.80 -9.09
N TYR A 19 5.61 -2.24 -8.64
CA TYR A 19 6.50 -1.48 -9.51
C TYR A 19 6.97 -2.32 -10.71
N ASN A 20 7.44 -3.55 -10.47
CA ASN A 20 7.94 -4.41 -11.53
C ASN A 20 6.84 -4.78 -12.54
N SER A 21 5.62 -5.08 -12.07
CA SER A 21 4.48 -5.37 -12.96
C SER A 21 4.18 -4.21 -13.89
N ILE A 22 4.06 -2.99 -13.32
CA ILE A 22 3.76 -1.79 -14.08
C ILE A 22 4.89 -1.49 -15.07
N ALA A 23 6.15 -1.55 -14.62
CA ALA A 23 7.32 -1.27 -15.46
C ALA A 23 7.46 -2.23 -16.64
N GLN A 24 7.11 -3.50 -16.47
CA GLN A 24 7.17 -4.51 -17.54
C GLN A 24 6.02 -4.40 -18.55
N SER A 25 4.89 -3.81 -18.15
CA SER A 25 3.66 -3.79 -18.96
C SER A 25 3.69 -2.91 -20.22
N LYS A 26 4.76 -2.12 -20.45
CA LYS A 26 4.89 -1.11 -21.53
C LYS A 26 3.73 -0.09 -21.59
N LYS A 27 2.88 -0.01 -20.56
CA LYS A 27 1.78 0.95 -20.48
C LYS A 27 2.33 2.36 -20.25
N SER A 28 1.82 3.33 -21.00
CA SER A 28 2.10 4.76 -20.81
C SER A 28 1.23 5.37 -19.71
N GLY A 29 1.67 6.47 -19.09
CA GLY A 29 0.88 7.23 -18.12
C GLY A 29 1.05 6.75 -16.67
N PHE A 30 1.96 5.83 -16.42
CA PHE A 30 2.25 5.31 -15.07
C PHE A 30 3.55 5.88 -14.48
N GLU A 31 4.17 6.85 -15.14
CA GLU A 31 5.45 7.46 -14.75
C GLU A 31 5.39 7.99 -13.31
N ASP A 32 4.37 8.79 -13.01
CA ASP A 32 4.13 9.37 -11.69
C ASP A 32 3.92 8.30 -10.60
N ILE A 33 3.16 7.25 -10.92
CA ILE A 33 2.92 6.13 -10.01
C ILE A 33 4.22 5.34 -9.77
N LYS A 34 5.02 5.10 -10.81
CA LYS A 34 6.32 4.42 -10.70
C LYS A 34 7.29 5.23 -9.84
N GLU A 35 7.32 6.55 -9.98
CA GLU A 35 8.17 7.43 -9.19
C GLU A 35 7.79 7.40 -7.71
N GLU A 36 6.51 7.55 -7.38
CA GLU A 36 6.06 7.51 -5.98
C GLU A 36 6.27 6.10 -5.36
N LEU A 37 6.11 5.02 -6.14
CA LEU A 37 6.43 3.66 -5.70
C LEU A 37 7.91 3.52 -5.31
N LEU A 38 8.84 4.01 -6.14
CA LEU A 38 10.28 3.97 -5.84
C LEU A 38 10.61 4.78 -4.58
N LYS A 39 10.07 5.99 -4.48
CA LYS A 39 10.27 6.88 -3.34
C LYS A 39 9.78 6.29 -2.02
N ILE A 40 8.64 5.59 -2.04
CA ILE A 40 8.12 4.89 -0.86
C ILE A 40 8.96 3.66 -0.57
N TYR A 41 9.31 2.85 -1.58
CA TYR A 41 10.14 1.66 -1.41
C TYR A 41 11.45 1.92 -0.67
N VAL A 42 12.14 3.02 -1.00
CA VAL A 42 13.39 3.44 -0.33
C VAL A 42 13.18 3.78 1.15
N LYS A 43 11.97 4.23 1.53
CA LYS A 43 11.61 4.60 2.91
C LYS A 43 11.05 3.42 3.73
N LEU A 44 10.68 2.32 3.08
CA LEU A 44 10.14 1.16 3.78
C LEU A 44 11.25 0.43 4.55
N ASP A 45 10.99 0.30 5.85
CA ASP A 45 11.82 -0.46 6.78
C ASP A 45 11.33 -1.92 6.86
N VAL A 46 12.09 -2.78 7.54
CA VAL A 46 11.73 -4.18 7.79
C VAL A 46 10.45 -4.28 8.65
N SER A 47 10.16 -3.27 9.47
CA SER A 47 8.97 -3.23 10.34
C SER A 47 7.73 -2.71 9.62
N ASN A 48 6.76 -3.61 9.37
CA ASN A 48 5.48 -3.26 8.74
C ASN A 48 4.68 -2.19 9.52
N GLU A 49 4.75 -2.16 10.86
CA GLU A 49 3.97 -1.19 11.65
C GLU A 49 4.39 0.26 11.40
N LYS A 50 5.69 0.51 11.28
CA LYS A 50 6.22 1.85 10.95
C LYS A 50 5.89 2.26 9.52
N ASN A 51 5.69 1.30 8.64
CA ASN A 51 5.39 1.52 7.23
C ASN A 51 3.93 1.93 7.00
N ILE A 52 3.01 1.66 7.93
CA ILE A 52 1.56 1.85 7.70
C ILE A 52 1.20 3.25 7.19
N PRO A 53 1.67 4.37 7.79
CA PRO A 53 1.32 5.70 7.29
C PRO A 53 1.84 5.98 5.87
N LEU A 54 2.98 5.40 5.51
CA LEU A 54 3.55 5.53 4.17
C LEU A 54 2.74 4.73 3.15
N ILE A 55 2.33 3.51 3.51
CA ILE A 55 1.48 2.66 2.66
C ILE A 55 0.09 3.28 2.47
N ASP A 56 -0.52 3.85 3.52
CA ASP A 56 -1.81 4.53 3.41
C ASP A 56 -1.76 5.69 2.43
N LYS A 57 -0.70 6.51 2.53
CA LYS A 57 -0.48 7.64 1.62
C LYS A 57 -0.26 7.16 0.18
N LEU A 58 0.54 6.11 -0.02
CA LEU A 58 0.80 5.51 -1.32
C LEU A 58 -0.50 5.00 -1.98
N VAL A 59 -1.31 4.23 -1.26
CA VAL A 59 -2.56 3.67 -1.80
C VAL A 59 -3.53 4.79 -2.21
N LYS A 60 -3.68 5.83 -1.38
CA LYS A 60 -4.52 7.00 -1.72
C LYS A 60 -4.01 7.72 -2.96
N TYR A 61 -2.70 7.90 -3.08
CA TYR A 61 -2.09 8.52 -4.26
C TYR A 61 -2.36 7.69 -5.51
N ILE A 62 -2.14 6.36 -5.46
CA ILE A 62 -2.39 5.45 -6.59
C ILE A 62 -3.84 5.56 -7.06
N TYR A 63 -4.82 5.47 -6.16
CA TYR A 63 -6.23 5.59 -6.53
C TYR A 63 -6.57 6.95 -7.12
N TYR A 64 -6.04 8.03 -6.54
CA TYR A 64 -6.27 9.39 -7.03
C TYR A 64 -5.69 9.58 -8.44
N THR A 65 -4.42 9.25 -8.64
CA THR A 65 -3.74 9.39 -9.95
C THR A 65 -4.39 8.50 -11.00
N ALA A 66 -4.71 7.25 -10.67
CA ALA A 66 -5.38 6.35 -11.61
C ALA A 66 -6.77 6.86 -12.03
N TYR A 67 -7.50 7.51 -11.12
CA TYR A 67 -8.78 8.14 -11.43
C TYR A 67 -8.62 9.35 -12.37
N ILE A 68 -7.69 10.26 -12.06
CA ILE A 68 -7.46 11.48 -12.85
C ILE A 68 -6.94 11.14 -14.25
N GLU A 69 -5.94 10.27 -14.33
CA GLU A 69 -5.25 9.89 -15.57
C GLU A 69 -5.97 8.74 -16.31
N LYS A 70 -7.13 8.28 -15.79
CA LYS A 70 -7.93 7.17 -16.34
C LYS A 70 -7.11 5.91 -16.60
N LEU A 71 -6.25 5.56 -15.65
CA LEU A 71 -5.35 4.41 -15.74
C LEU A 71 -6.09 3.12 -15.37
N HIS A 72 -5.74 2.04 -16.07
CA HIS A 72 -6.28 0.71 -15.81
C HIS A 72 -5.17 -0.27 -15.41
N PHE A 73 -5.30 -0.75 -14.18
CA PHE A 73 -4.49 -1.83 -13.65
C PHE A 73 -4.96 -3.18 -14.20
N SER A 74 -4.03 -4.13 -14.27
CA SER A 74 -4.39 -5.53 -14.45
C SER A 74 -4.96 -6.11 -13.15
N SER A 75 -5.67 -7.23 -13.23
CA SER A 75 -6.20 -7.92 -12.05
C SER A 75 -5.12 -8.28 -11.03
N TYR A 76 -3.88 -8.52 -11.48
CA TYR A 76 -2.74 -8.77 -10.60
C TYR A 76 -2.32 -7.52 -9.83
N GLU A 77 -2.20 -6.39 -10.52
CA GLU A 77 -1.85 -5.09 -9.93
C GLU A 77 -2.92 -4.64 -8.93
N ASP A 78 -4.20 -4.77 -9.29
CA ASP A 78 -5.33 -4.45 -8.41
C ASP A 78 -5.32 -5.30 -7.13
N ASN A 79 -4.98 -6.59 -7.23
CA ASN A 79 -4.85 -7.45 -6.06
C ASN A 79 -3.75 -6.96 -5.12
N ILE A 80 -2.59 -6.54 -5.65
CA ILE A 80 -1.51 -5.99 -4.83
C ILE A 80 -1.93 -4.67 -4.16
N ILE A 81 -2.58 -3.77 -4.90
CA ILE A 81 -3.07 -2.49 -4.37
C ILE A 81 -4.09 -2.74 -3.24
N ARG A 82 -4.96 -3.73 -3.40
CA ARG A 82 -5.90 -4.16 -2.34
C ARG A 82 -5.18 -4.70 -1.11
N GLU A 83 -4.19 -5.56 -1.26
CA GLU A 83 -3.40 -6.08 -0.13
C GLU A 83 -2.70 -4.94 0.63
N LEU A 84 -2.07 -4.00 -0.09
CA LEU A 84 -1.47 -2.79 0.50
C LEU A 84 -2.52 -1.95 1.26
N SER A 85 -3.72 -1.80 0.71
CA SER A 85 -4.83 -1.09 1.38
C SER A 85 -5.27 -1.80 2.66
N GLU A 86 -5.34 -3.12 2.67
CA GLU A 86 -5.68 -3.89 3.87
C GLU A 86 -4.63 -3.74 4.96
N MET A 87 -3.35 -3.73 4.60
CA MET A 87 -2.26 -3.47 5.56
C MET A 87 -2.38 -2.08 6.22
N SER A 88 -2.88 -1.07 5.49
CA SER A 88 -3.01 0.28 6.05
C SER A 88 -4.26 0.48 6.92
N LYS A 89 -5.38 -0.19 6.57
CA LYS A 89 -6.68 -0.07 7.26
C LYS A 89 -6.63 -0.40 8.75
N TYR A 90 -5.73 -1.26 9.20
CA TYR A 90 -5.59 -1.60 10.63
C TYR A 90 -5.20 -0.40 11.52
N THR A 91 -4.73 0.72 10.94
CA THR A 91 -4.53 1.98 11.69
C THR A 91 -5.75 2.88 11.80
N GLY A 92 -6.76 2.75 10.92
CA GLY A 92 -8.02 3.47 11.07
C GLY A 92 -8.72 3.08 12.38
N LEU A 93 -8.76 1.78 12.67
CA LEU A 93 -9.32 1.24 13.91
C LEU A 93 -8.43 1.56 15.13
N LYS A 94 -7.11 1.32 15.07
CA LYS A 94 -6.20 1.65 16.19
C LYS A 94 -6.13 3.16 16.47
N GLY A 95 -6.22 4.02 15.45
CA GLY A 95 -6.23 5.47 15.58
C GLY A 95 -7.51 6.02 16.22
N VAL A 96 -8.67 5.50 15.81
CA VAL A 96 -9.96 5.78 16.45
C VAL A 96 -9.95 5.28 17.90
N ILE A 97 -9.50 4.06 18.17
CA ILE A 97 -9.39 3.51 19.53
C ILE A 97 -8.44 4.36 20.40
N LYS A 98 -7.29 4.81 19.86
CA LYS A 98 -6.33 5.68 20.57
C LYS A 98 -6.88 7.09 20.83
N SER A 99 -7.68 7.63 19.91
CA SER A 99 -8.39 8.89 20.09
C SER A 99 -9.45 8.78 21.19
N LEU A 100 -10.25 7.71 21.17
CA LEU A 100 -11.27 7.42 22.17
C LEU A 100 -10.68 7.14 23.56
N SER A 101 -9.54 6.46 23.65
CA SER A 101 -8.87 6.21 24.94
C SER A 101 -8.27 7.48 25.56
N LYS A 102 -7.75 8.41 24.74
CA LYS A 102 -7.32 9.73 25.22
C LYS A 102 -8.50 10.58 25.71
N ALA A 103 -9.64 10.54 25.04
CA ALA A 103 -10.82 11.32 25.42
C ALA A 103 -11.46 10.85 26.75
N ARG A 104 -11.20 9.62 27.19
CA ARG A 104 -11.77 9.04 28.43
C ARG A 104 -10.94 9.35 29.69
N ILE A 105 -9.69 9.83 29.54
CA ILE A 105 -8.77 10.09 30.67
C ILE A 105 -8.86 11.56 31.16
N VAL A 106 -9.62 12.41 30.47
CA VAL A 106 -9.75 13.85 30.80
C VAL A 106 -11.15 14.19 31.37
N ARG A 107 -11.79 13.25 32.09
CA ARG A 107 -13.04 13.51 32.82
C ARG A 107 -12.94 13.05 34.26
#